data_AF-A0A7L0QW05-F1
#
_entry.id   AF-A0A7L0QW05-F1
#
_cell.length_a   1.000
_cell.length_b   1.000
_cell.length_c   1.000
_cell.angle_alpha   90.00
_cell.angle_beta   90.00
_cell.angle_gamma   90.00
#
_symmetry.space_group_name_H-M   'P 1'
#
loop_
_entity.id
_entity.type
_entity.pdbx_description
1 polymer ?
#
loop_
_entity_poly.entity_id
_entity_poly.type
_entity_poly.pdbx_seq_one_letter_code
_entity_poly.pdbx_strand_id
1 'polypeptide(L)'
;ASILDLHSGALSLGKHFVNLYRYFGDKIQDIFTEEDFALYRDVRQRIQQRIAQVFGISSSALYLTKPTFFSRMNSTGAKTTHDEYWHPHVDKVTYGSFDYTSLLYLSDYSKDFGGGRFVFMDADSNKTVEPRAG
;
A
#
# COMPACT_ATOMS: atom_id res chain seq x y z
N ALA A 1 -13.10 -1.90 2.99
CA ALA A 1 -11.82 -1.18 3.12
C ALA A 1 -11.83 0.07 2.23
N SER A 2 -10.83 0.95 2.33
CA SER A 2 -10.62 2.05 1.37
C SER A 2 -9.22 2.01 0.80
N ILE A 3 -9.09 2.24 -0.50
CA ILE A 3 -7.85 2.23 -1.27
C ILE A 3 -7.67 3.59 -1.94
N LEU A 4 -6.48 4.16 -1.82
CA LEU A 4 -6.03 5.34 -2.54
C LEU A 4 -4.74 5.03 -3.31
N ASP A 5 -4.76 5.20 -4.62
CA ASP A 5 -3.55 5.32 -5.43
C ASP A 5 -3.28 6.81 -5.69
N LEU A 6 -2.28 7.35 -4.99
CA LEU A 6 -1.90 8.76 -5.10
C LEU A 6 -1.41 9.10 -6.51
N HIS A 7 -0.81 8.19 -7.25
CA HIS A 7 -0.27 8.50 -8.58
C HIS A 7 -1.35 8.63 -9.65
N SER A 8 -2.37 7.78 -9.63
CA SER A 8 -3.50 7.88 -10.56
C SER A 8 -4.63 8.79 -10.05
N GLY A 9 -4.65 9.08 -8.75
CA GLY A 9 -5.74 9.73 -8.06
C GLY A 9 -6.94 8.81 -7.83
N ALA A 10 -6.82 7.49 -8.07
CA ALA A 10 -7.92 6.56 -7.87
C ALA A 10 -8.21 6.37 -6.37
N LEU A 11 -9.42 6.72 -5.94
CA LEU A 11 -9.92 6.51 -4.59
C LEU A 11 -11.16 5.60 -4.64
N SER A 12 -11.19 4.57 -3.80
CA SER A 12 -12.39 3.75 -3.63
C SER A 12 -13.46 4.48 -2.82
N LEU A 13 -14.68 4.59 -3.36
CA LEU A 13 -15.87 5.13 -2.70
C LEU A 13 -17.02 4.12 -2.82
N GLY A 14 -17.23 3.33 -1.78
CA GLY A 14 -18.20 2.22 -1.82
C GLY A 14 -17.80 1.19 -2.89
N LYS A 15 -18.67 0.97 -3.88
CA LYS A 15 -18.42 0.03 -5.00
C LYS A 15 -17.74 0.67 -6.22
N HIS A 16 -17.38 1.94 -6.15
CA HIS A 16 -16.86 2.70 -7.30
C HIS A 16 -15.46 3.25 -7.02
N PHE A 17 -14.71 3.49 -8.09
CA PHE A 17 -13.49 4.29 -8.03
C PHE A 17 -13.76 5.67 -8.60
N VAL A 18 -13.29 6.69 -7.88
CA VAL A 18 -13.32 8.08 -8.32
C VAL A 18 -11.90 8.57 -8.57
N ASN A 19 -11.71 9.45 -9.54
CA ASN A 19 -10.44 10.13 -9.74
C ASN A 19 -10.45 11.44 -8.95
N LEU A 20 -9.67 11.50 -7.87
CA LEU A 20 -9.57 12.65 -6.97
C LEU A 20 -9.12 13.92 -7.68
N TYR A 21 -8.10 13.81 -8.55
CA TYR A 21 -7.59 14.97 -9.28
C TYR A 21 -8.64 15.57 -10.20
N ARG A 22 -9.44 14.74 -10.87
CA ARG A 22 -10.55 15.21 -11.71
C ARG A 22 -11.71 15.75 -10.87
N TYR A 23 -12.02 15.11 -9.74
CA TYR A 23 -13.15 15.48 -8.90
C TYR A 23 -12.92 16.82 -8.20
N PHE A 24 -11.72 17.03 -7.64
CA PHE A 24 -11.37 18.25 -6.93
C PHE A 24 -10.80 19.33 -7.84
N GLY A 25 -10.22 18.97 -8.99
CA GLY A 25 -9.67 19.92 -9.96
C GLY A 25 -8.69 20.88 -9.29
N ASP A 26 -8.93 22.17 -9.45
CA ASP A 26 -8.10 23.24 -8.88
C ASP A 26 -8.10 23.27 -7.34
N LYS A 27 -9.10 22.64 -6.70
CA LYS A 27 -9.19 22.52 -5.23
C LYS A 27 -8.40 21.36 -4.66
N ILE A 28 -7.63 20.63 -5.47
CA ILE A 28 -6.79 19.54 -4.96
C ILE A 28 -5.76 20.04 -3.92
N GLN A 29 -5.34 21.31 -4.04
CA GLN A 29 -4.44 21.96 -3.10
C GLN A 29 -5.04 22.13 -1.70
N ASP A 30 -6.38 22.08 -1.57
CA ASP A 30 -7.06 22.09 -0.27
C ASP A 30 -7.00 20.71 0.42
N ILE A 31 -6.59 19.66 -0.31
CA ILE A 31 -6.53 18.28 0.17
C ILE A 31 -5.10 17.82 0.39
N PHE A 32 -4.24 18.09 -0.60
CA PHE A 32 -2.83 17.75 -0.55
C PHE A 32 -2.00 19.01 -0.76
N THR A 33 -1.08 19.24 0.17
CA THR A 33 -0.08 20.29 0.09
C THR A 33 1.15 19.82 -0.68
N GLU A 34 2.01 20.73 -1.11
CA GLU A 34 3.29 20.35 -1.71
C GLU A 34 4.18 19.63 -0.69
N GLU A 35 4.05 19.96 0.59
CA GLU A 35 4.71 19.28 1.70
C GLU A 35 4.30 17.79 1.79
N ASP A 36 3.02 17.48 1.59
CA ASP A 36 2.53 16.08 1.57
C ASP A 36 3.16 15.28 0.42
N PHE A 37 3.24 15.88 -0.77
CA PHE A 37 3.90 15.25 -1.92
C PHE A 37 5.42 15.12 -1.71
N ALA A 38 6.06 16.11 -1.08
CA ALA A 38 7.46 16.04 -0.72
C ALA A 38 7.74 14.90 0.27
N LEU A 39 6.91 14.76 1.30
CA LEU A 39 7.00 13.67 2.27
C LEU A 39 6.81 12.31 1.59
N TYR A 40 5.80 12.18 0.72
CA TYR A 40 5.58 10.94 -0.03
C TYR A 40 6.80 10.55 -0.89
N ARG A 41 7.38 11.51 -1.61
CA ARG A 41 8.58 11.28 -2.44
C ARG A 41 9.77 10.83 -1.58
N ASP A 42 9.99 11.46 -0.43
CA ASP A 42 11.07 11.11 0.50
C ASP A 42 10.88 9.71 1.07
N VAL A 43 9.69 9.38 1.60
CA VAL A 43 9.39 8.03 2.13
C VAL A 43 9.58 6.97 1.05
N ARG A 44 9.06 7.20 -0.16
CA ARG A 44 9.25 6.29 -1.30
C ARG A 44 10.73 6.07 -1.62
N GLN A 45 11.53 7.14 -1.66
CA GLN A 45 12.97 7.04 -1.93
C GLN A 45 13.69 6.25 -0.84
N ARG A 46 13.36 6.46 0.44
CA ARG A 46 13.95 5.70 1.55
C ARG A 46 13.63 4.20 1.46
N ILE A 47 12.39 3.85 1.12
CA ILE A 47 11.99 2.45 0.88
C ILE A 47 12.78 1.85 -0.27
N GLN A 48 12.87 2.55 -1.41
CA GLN A 48 13.63 2.10 -2.58
C GLN A 48 15.11 1.87 -2.25
N GLN A 49 15.73 2.81 -1.53
CA GLN A 49 17.12 2.68 -1.06
C GLN A 49 17.29 1.50 -0.10
N ARG A 50 16.32 1.27 0.79
CA ARG A 50 16.38 0.16 1.73
C ARG A 50 16.29 -1.20 1.02
N ILE A 51 15.41 -1.35 0.05
CA ILE A 51 15.32 -2.55 -0.79
C ILE A 51 16.65 -2.76 -1.52
N ALA A 52 17.16 -1.72 -2.18
CA ALA A 52 18.43 -1.78 -2.90
C ALA A 52 19.59 -2.26 -2.01
N GLN A 53 19.68 -1.70 -0.80
CA GLN A 53 20.69 -2.09 0.19
C GLN A 53 20.55 -3.55 0.64
N VAL A 54 19.32 -3.97 0.97
CA VAL A 54 19.05 -5.33 1.50
C VAL A 54 19.38 -6.40 0.46
N PHE A 55 19.07 -6.14 -0.82
CA PHE A 55 19.25 -7.11 -1.90
C PHE A 55 20.54 -6.91 -2.71
N GLY A 56 21.36 -5.91 -2.36
CA GLY A 56 22.64 -5.66 -3.03
C GLY A 56 22.51 -5.26 -4.50
N ILE A 57 21.45 -4.54 -4.86
CA ILE A 57 21.17 -4.09 -6.23
C ILE A 57 21.30 -2.57 -6.33
N SER A 58 21.50 -2.06 -7.55
CA SER A 58 21.50 -0.61 -7.77
C SER A 58 20.10 -0.04 -7.53
N SER A 59 20.00 1.02 -6.73
CA SER A 59 18.74 1.75 -6.55
C SER A 59 18.22 2.33 -7.87
N SER A 60 19.10 2.67 -8.82
CA SER A 60 18.75 3.14 -10.16
C SER A 60 18.13 2.07 -11.05
N ALA A 61 18.24 0.79 -10.68
CA ALA A 61 17.60 -0.32 -11.38
C ALA A 61 16.20 -0.65 -10.81
N LEU A 62 15.82 -0.04 -9.69
CA LEU A 62 14.49 -0.16 -9.12
C LEU A 62 13.58 0.95 -9.65
N TYR A 63 12.40 0.57 -10.11
CA TYR A 63 11.39 1.50 -10.60
C TYR A 63 10.11 1.32 -9.80
N LEU A 64 9.42 2.43 -9.50
CA LEU A 64 8.09 2.34 -8.91
C LEU A 64 7.13 1.77 -9.96
N THR A 65 6.56 0.61 -9.67
CA THR A 65 5.57 -0.04 -10.53
C THR A 65 4.16 0.24 -10.04
N LYS A 66 3.19 0.02 -10.94
CA LYS A 66 1.77 0.11 -10.62
C LYS A 66 1.18 -1.29 -10.42
N PRO A 67 0.25 -1.44 -9.48
CA PRO A 67 -0.30 -0.36 -8.65
C PRO A 67 0.51 -0.02 -7.38
N THR A 68 0.35 1.19 -6.84
CA THR A 68 0.82 1.59 -5.51
C THR A 68 -0.39 2.07 -4.70
N PHE A 69 -0.55 1.59 -3.47
CA PHE A 69 -1.76 1.83 -2.70
C PHE A 69 -1.50 2.25 -1.26
N PHE A 70 -2.28 3.22 -0.81
CA PHE A 70 -2.63 3.36 0.59
C PHE A 70 -3.91 2.57 0.84
N SER A 71 -3.86 1.64 1.78
CA SER A 71 -5.02 0.84 2.16
C SER A 71 -5.38 1.12 3.61
N ARG A 72 -6.63 1.54 3.83
CA ARG A 72 -7.21 1.65 5.17
C ARG A 72 -8.28 0.59 5.35
N MET A 73 -8.02 -0.34 6.26
CA MET A 73 -8.98 -1.36 6.66
C MET A 73 -9.76 -0.88 7.89
N ASN A 74 -11.01 -1.34 7.99
CA ASN A 74 -11.88 -1.05 9.13
C ASN A 74 -12.71 -2.29 9.44
N SER A 75 -13.51 -2.24 10.51
CA SER A 75 -14.35 -3.36 10.97
C SER A 75 -15.69 -3.48 10.20
N THR A 76 -15.90 -2.70 9.14
CA THR A 76 -17.12 -2.83 8.34
C THR A 76 -17.08 -4.15 7.56
N GLY A 77 -18.15 -4.95 7.68
CA GLY A 77 -18.24 -6.23 6.98
C GLY A 77 -18.09 -6.07 5.46
N ALA A 78 -17.39 -7.03 4.84
CA ALA A 78 -17.19 -7.06 3.40
C ALA A 78 -18.53 -7.20 2.66
N LYS A 79 -18.74 -6.38 1.62
CA LYS A 79 -19.95 -6.43 0.76
C LYS A 79 -19.67 -7.08 -0.59
N THR A 80 -18.41 -7.12 -1.00
CA THR A 80 -17.88 -7.73 -2.22
C THR A 80 -16.59 -8.45 -1.89
N THR A 81 -16.12 -9.34 -2.77
CA THR A 81 -14.82 -10.03 -2.60
C THR A 81 -13.64 -9.04 -2.51
N HIS A 82 -13.76 -7.87 -3.15
CA HIS A 82 -12.76 -6.80 -3.04
C HIS A 82 -12.80 -6.05 -1.69
N ASP A 83 -13.87 -6.20 -0.92
CA ASP A 83 -13.98 -5.66 0.44
C ASP A 83 -13.46 -6.65 1.50
N GLU A 84 -13.20 -7.90 1.11
CA GLU A 84 -12.71 -8.91 2.02
C GLU A 84 -11.33 -8.55 2.53
N TYR A 85 -11.15 -8.77 3.82
CA TYR A 85 -9.96 -8.34 4.56
C TYR A 85 -8.67 -8.98 4.01
N TRP A 86 -8.73 -10.20 3.48
CA TRP A 86 -7.53 -10.90 3.00
C TRP A 86 -7.87 -12.01 2.01
N HIS A 87 -6.92 -12.24 1.09
CA HIS A 87 -6.84 -13.44 0.25
C HIS A 87 -5.36 -13.80 0.07
N PRO A 88 -4.98 -15.08 0.16
CA PRO A 88 -3.62 -15.50 -0.14
C PRO A 88 -3.33 -15.28 -1.63
N HIS A 89 -2.18 -14.70 -1.94
CA HIS A 89 -1.71 -14.50 -3.31
C HIS A 89 -0.19 -14.37 -3.36
N VAL A 90 0.35 -14.45 -4.58
CA VAL A 90 1.75 -14.18 -4.87
C VAL A 90 1.81 -12.95 -5.76
N ASP A 91 2.41 -11.86 -5.27
CA ASP A 91 2.44 -10.58 -5.97
C ASP A 91 2.97 -10.68 -7.39
N LYS A 92 4.05 -11.43 -7.63
CA LYS A 92 4.61 -11.62 -8.98
C LYS A 92 3.62 -12.27 -9.95
N VAL A 93 2.78 -13.18 -9.45
CA VAL A 93 1.77 -13.87 -10.26
C VAL A 93 0.60 -12.92 -10.56
N THR A 94 0.17 -12.14 -9.58
CA THR A 94 -0.90 -11.15 -9.73
C THR A 94 -0.48 -9.96 -10.59
N TYR A 95 0.77 -9.50 -10.41
CA TYR A 95 1.36 -8.33 -11.05
C TYR A 95 2.76 -8.69 -11.57
N GLY A 96 2.85 -9.10 -12.83
CA GLY A 96 4.11 -9.56 -13.43
C GLY A 96 5.25 -8.54 -13.40
N SER A 97 4.95 -7.26 -13.26
CA SER A 97 5.93 -6.18 -13.12
C SER A 97 6.58 -6.10 -11.74
N PHE A 98 6.08 -6.79 -10.72
CA PHE A 98 6.58 -6.66 -9.35
C PHE A 98 7.79 -7.56 -9.15
N ASP A 99 8.97 -6.99 -8.99
CA ASP A 99 10.16 -7.75 -8.58
C ASP A 99 10.36 -7.72 -7.06
N TYR A 100 9.93 -6.64 -6.41
CA TYR A 100 9.98 -6.47 -4.96
C TYR A 100 8.70 -5.80 -4.48
N THR A 101 8.14 -6.29 -3.37
CA THR A 101 7.02 -5.65 -2.68
C THR A 101 7.49 -5.15 -1.32
N SER A 102 7.15 -3.91 -1.00
CA SER A 102 7.30 -3.34 0.33
C SER A 102 5.93 -2.98 0.91
N LEU A 103 5.73 -3.31 2.18
CA LEU A 103 4.59 -2.86 2.97
C LEU A 103 5.10 -1.97 4.11
N LEU A 104 4.59 -0.75 4.19
CA LEU A 104 4.83 0.16 5.31
C LEU A 104 3.56 0.24 6.13
N TYR A 105 3.62 -0.17 7.39
CA TYR A 105 2.50 -0.02 8.30
C TYR A 105 2.52 1.37 8.94
N LEU A 106 1.34 1.98 9.02
CA LEU A 106 1.14 3.32 9.60
C LEU A 106 0.36 3.26 10.93
N SER A 107 0.17 2.06 11.46
CA SER A 107 -0.57 1.80 12.70
C SER A 107 -0.05 0.51 13.35
N ASP A 108 -0.21 0.42 14.66
CA ASP A 108 0.34 -0.64 15.50
C ASP A 108 -0.68 -1.76 15.77
N TYR A 109 -0.29 -3.01 15.51
CA TYR A 109 -1.03 -4.19 15.94
C TYR A 109 -1.13 -4.23 17.48
N SER A 110 -2.27 -4.68 17.99
CA SER A 110 -2.64 -4.74 19.42
C SER A 110 -2.86 -3.40 20.14
N LYS A 111 -2.52 -2.28 19.49
CA LYS A 111 -2.75 -0.92 20.03
C LYS A 111 -3.86 -0.20 19.27
N ASP A 112 -3.75 -0.14 17.94
CA ASP A 112 -4.71 0.55 17.08
C ASP A 112 -5.75 -0.42 16.50
N PHE A 113 -5.38 -1.69 16.32
CA PHE A 113 -6.27 -2.73 15.79
C PHE A 113 -5.89 -4.15 16.24
N GLY A 114 -6.86 -5.06 16.13
CA GLY A 114 -6.67 -6.52 16.22
C GLY A 114 -6.91 -7.20 14.87
N GLY A 115 -6.46 -8.45 14.71
CA GLY A 115 -6.36 -9.09 13.38
C GLY A 115 -5.21 -8.49 12.58
N GLY A 116 -5.33 -8.33 11.26
CA GLY A 116 -4.38 -7.47 10.53
C GLY A 116 -2.99 -8.05 10.25
N ARG A 117 -2.63 -9.21 10.80
CA ARG A 117 -1.27 -9.76 10.71
C ARG A 117 -0.93 -10.20 9.29
N PHE A 118 0.32 -9.99 8.89
CA PHE A 118 0.84 -10.46 7.61
C PHE A 118 1.42 -11.84 7.78
N VAL A 119 0.99 -12.78 6.94
CA VAL A 119 1.37 -14.18 7.04
C VAL A 119 1.98 -14.63 5.72
N PHE A 120 3.27 -14.99 5.75
CA PHE A 120 3.88 -15.77 4.69
C PHE A 120 3.44 -17.22 4.87
N MET A 121 2.65 -17.71 3.91
CA MET A 121 2.20 -19.10 3.86
C MET A 121 3.23 -19.92 3.10
N ASP A 122 3.91 -20.83 3.79
CA ASP A 122 4.98 -21.67 3.24
C ASP A 122 4.65 -23.14 3.47
N ALA A 123 5.30 -24.04 2.72
CA ALA A 123 4.98 -25.47 2.76
C ALA A 123 5.22 -26.10 4.14
N ASP A 124 6.29 -25.68 4.82
CA ASP A 124 6.68 -26.24 6.12
C ASP A 124 5.93 -25.58 7.28
N SER A 125 5.89 -24.25 7.30
CA SER A 125 5.23 -23.48 8.36
C SER A 125 4.99 -22.02 7.97
N ASN A 126 3.92 -21.45 8.49
CA ASN A 126 3.61 -20.04 8.32
C ASN A 126 4.56 -19.15 9.12
N LYS A 127 5.05 -18.07 8.51
CA LYS A 127 5.78 -17.00 9.19
C LYS A 127 4.89 -15.77 9.31
N THR A 128 4.72 -15.27 10.52
CA THR A 128 3.79 -14.17 10.81
C THR A 128 4.56 -12.92 11.23
N VAL A 129 4.20 -11.78 10.64
CA VAL A 129 4.68 -10.46 11.01
C VAL A 129 3.53 -9.67 11.64
N GLU A 130 3.79 -9.12 12.82
CA GLU A 130 2.86 -8.20 13.49
C GLU A 130 3.12 -6.77 13.02
N PRO A 131 2.12 -6.08 12.43
CA PRO A 131 2.24 -4.69 12.00
C PRO A 131 2.71 -3.76 13.12
N ARG A 132 3.64 -2.86 12.79
CA ARG A 132 4.10 -1.77 13.65
C ARG A 132 4.27 -0.51 12.82
N ALA A 133 3.90 0.63 13.37
CA ALA A 133 4.07 1.89 12.66
C ALA A 133 5.56 2.20 12.43
N GLY A 134 5.93 2.46 11.17
CA GLY A 134 7.30 2.78 10.73
C GLY A 134 8.12 1.59 10.28
#